data_AF-A0A3C0YBW0-F1
#
_entry.id   AF-A0A3C0YBW0-F1
#
_cell.length_a   1.000
_cell.length_b   1.000
_cell.length_c   1.000
_cell.angle_alpha   90.00
_cell.angle_beta   90.00
_cell.angle_gamma   90.00
#
_symmetry.space_group_name_H-M   'P 1'
#
loop_
_entity.id
_entity.type
_entity.pdbx_description
1 polymer ?
#
loop_
_entity_poly.entity_id
_entity_poly.type
_entity_poly.pdbx_seq_one_letter_code
_entity_poly.pdbx_strand_id
1 'polypeptide(L)'
;MNRCAPRLMAALILLAASISFLSSPAAAQTGEVTPNVRPFPKAALRGEMVVLAPPVISMDGKPDWLSVGSRIYDANNHLVLSGALVNQKLVVNYLRENNGQVHQVWILNSEEAREKRRGATDTVFNFNTGSTATPTDDGKTSYGQSPAYFH
;
A
#
# COMPACT_ATOMS: atom_id res chain seq x y z
N MET A 1 -31.97 -73.40 -18.40
CA MET A 1 -30.95 -72.41 -17.99
C MET A 1 -31.08 -71.24 -18.94
N ASN A 2 -31.95 -70.26 -18.63
CA ASN A 2 -32.19 -69.05 -19.45
C ASN A 2 -33.47 -68.33 -18.96
N ARG A 3 -33.36 -67.54 -17.88
CA ARG A 3 -34.30 -66.45 -17.57
C ARG A 3 -33.58 -65.12 -17.78
N CYS A 4 -33.59 -64.62 -19.01
CA CYS A 4 -33.18 -63.26 -19.36
C CYS A 4 -34.38 -62.59 -20.02
N ALA A 5 -34.84 -61.46 -19.48
CA ALA A 5 -35.62 -60.39 -20.14
C ALA A 5 -36.70 -59.72 -19.27
N PRO A 6 -36.42 -59.29 -18.02
CA PRO A 6 -37.16 -58.12 -17.53
C PRO A 6 -36.26 -56.94 -17.17
N ARG A 7 -34.93 -57.11 -17.13
CA ARG A 7 -34.02 -56.02 -16.75
C ARG A 7 -33.66 -55.04 -17.86
N LEU A 8 -34.12 -55.27 -19.10
CA LEU A 8 -33.91 -54.33 -20.21
C LEU A 8 -35.03 -53.31 -20.41
N MET A 9 -36.19 -53.44 -19.74
CA MET A 9 -37.26 -52.44 -19.80
C MET A 9 -37.27 -51.42 -18.65
N ALA A 10 -36.45 -51.62 -17.61
CA ALA A 10 -36.26 -50.62 -16.56
C ALA A 10 -35.20 -49.55 -16.93
N ALA A 11 -34.79 -49.50 -18.20
CA ALA A 11 -33.73 -48.64 -18.72
C ALA A 11 -34.24 -47.37 -19.44
N LEU A 12 -35.55 -47.05 -19.42
CA LEU A 12 -36.09 -45.98 -20.28
C LEU A 12 -37.11 -45.02 -19.67
N ILE A 13 -37.36 -45.05 -18.34
CA ILE A 13 -38.33 -44.13 -17.68
C ILE A 13 -37.71 -43.37 -16.49
N LEU A 14 -36.38 -43.24 -16.43
CA LEU A 14 -35.71 -42.36 -15.46
C LEU A 14 -34.70 -41.41 -16.15
N LEU A 15 -34.99 -40.99 -17.38
CA LEU A 15 -34.19 -40.01 -18.14
C LEU A 15 -34.88 -38.65 -18.32
N ALA A 16 -36.01 -38.41 -17.62
CA ALA A 16 -36.80 -37.20 -17.83
C ALA A 16 -37.39 -36.67 -16.51
N ALA A 17 -36.53 -36.27 -15.58
CA ALA A 17 -36.97 -35.41 -14.49
C ALA A 17 -35.84 -34.45 -14.08
N SER A 18 -36.08 -33.18 -14.38
CA SER A 18 -35.54 -32.02 -13.67
C SER A 18 -34.03 -31.78 -13.75
N ILE A 19 -33.63 -31.32 -14.94
CA ILE A 19 -32.62 -30.27 -15.11
C ILE A 19 -33.09 -29.05 -14.29
N SER A 20 -32.72 -29.01 -13.01
CA SER A 20 -32.82 -27.82 -12.19
C SER A 20 -31.45 -27.18 -12.16
N PHE A 21 -31.20 -26.29 -13.13
CA PHE A 21 -30.13 -25.30 -13.08
C PHE A 21 -30.25 -24.54 -11.76
N LEU A 22 -29.43 -24.89 -10.76
CA LEU A 22 -29.16 -23.99 -9.65
C LEU A 22 -28.26 -22.86 -10.17
N SER A 23 -28.90 -21.83 -10.72
CA SER A 23 -28.30 -20.49 -10.81
C SER A 23 -27.95 -20.05 -9.40
N SER A 24 -26.69 -20.22 -9.00
CA SER A 24 -26.18 -19.48 -7.85
C SER A 24 -26.14 -18.00 -8.22
N PRO A 25 -26.77 -17.09 -7.45
CA PRO A 25 -26.46 -15.69 -7.58
C PRO A 25 -24.97 -15.55 -7.22
N ALA A 26 -24.16 -15.18 -8.20
CA ALA A 26 -22.84 -14.65 -7.95
C ALA A 26 -23.06 -13.36 -7.14
N ALA A 27 -23.06 -13.46 -5.82
CA ALA A 27 -22.93 -12.30 -4.95
C ALA A 27 -21.59 -11.67 -5.32
N ALA A 28 -21.66 -10.62 -6.13
CA ALA A 28 -20.56 -9.73 -6.36
C ALA A 28 -19.99 -9.38 -4.99
N GLN A 29 -18.77 -9.85 -4.73
CA GLN A 29 -18.02 -9.46 -3.55
C GLN A 29 -17.61 -8.00 -3.78
N THR A 30 -18.56 -7.07 -3.64
CA THR A 30 -18.23 -5.71 -3.25
C THR A 30 -17.69 -5.84 -1.83
N GLY A 31 -16.40 -6.17 -1.74
CA GLY A 31 -15.66 -6.09 -0.51
C GLY A 31 -15.77 -4.67 -0.02
N GLU A 32 -16.60 -4.47 0.99
CA GLU A 32 -16.61 -3.25 1.78
C GLU A 32 -15.20 -3.11 2.37
N VAL A 33 -14.40 -2.23 1.78
CA VAL A 33 -13.10 -1.85 2.33
C VAL A 33 -13.41 -0.97 3.54
N THR A 34 -13.84 -1.58 4.64
CA THR A 34 -13.79 -0.94 5.94
C THR A 34 -12.31 -0.58 6.15
N PRO A 35 -11.96 0.69 6.44
CA PRO A 35 -10.60 1.05 6.81
C PRO A 35 -10.30 0.42 8.17
N ASN A 36 -9.94 -0.86 8.14
CA ASN A 36 -9.56 -1.63 9.29
C ASN A 36 -8.17 -1.15 9.68
N VAL A 37 -8.08 -0.30 10.71
CA VAL A 37 -6.80 0.07 11.31
C VAL A 37 -6.14 -1.23 11.76
N ARG A 38 -5.12 -1.68 11.02
CA ARG A 38 -4.53 -2.99 11.30
C ARG A 38 -3.85 -2.97 12.66
N PRO A 39 -3.91 -4.07 13.43
CA PRO A 39 -3.19 -4.15 14.69
C PRO A 39 -1.68 -4.15 14.40
N PHE A 40 -0.97 -3.14 14.90
CA PHE A 40 0.48 -3.07 14.79
C PHE A 40 1.16 -3.55 16.08
N PRO A 41 2.32 -4.21 15.99
CA PRO A 41 3.13 -4.54 17.16
C PRO A 41 3.49 -3.28 17.97
N LYS A 42 3.53 -3.39 19.30
CA LYS A 42 3.91 -2.28 20.19
C LYS A 42 5.36 -1.80 20.00
N ALA A 43 6.22 -2.66 19.47
CA ALA A 43 7.61 -2.35 19.15
C ALA A 43 7.79 -1.62 17.81
N ALA A 44 6.73 -1.52 16.99
CA ALA A 44 6.82 -0.83 15.70
C ALA A 44 7.03 0.67 15.93
N LEU A 45 8.03 1.22 15.26
CA LEU A 45 8.32 2.66 15.24
C LEU A 45 7.62 3.28 14.04
N ARG A 46 7.26 4.55 14.16
CA ARG A 46 6.81 5.36 13.01
C ARG A 46 7.98 6.15 12.45
N GLY A 47 7.99 6.33 11.14
CA GLY A 47 8.96 7.18 10.44
C GLY A 47 8.58 7.34 8.98
N GLU A 48 9.33 8.18 8.29
CA GLU A 48 9.25 8.39 6.87
C GLU A 48 10.32 7.56 6.16
N MET A 49 9.92 6.76 5.18
CA MET A 49 10.81 5.93 4.39
C MET A 49 10.86 6.42 2.95
N VAL A 50 12.07 6.52 2.41
CA VAL A 50 12.33 6.69 0.98
C VAL A 50 13.22 5.55 0.52
N VAL A 51 12.80 4.79 -0.49
CA VAL A 51 13.66 3.76 -1.07
C VAL A 51 14.60 4.43 -2.08
N LEU A 52 15.90 4.41 -1.84
CA LEU A 52 16.89 5.02 -2.75
C LEU A 52 17.28 4.04 -3.85
N ALA A 53 17.80 2.88 -3.45
CA ALA A 53 18.16 1.78 -4.34
C ALA A 53 18.18 0.51 -3.50
N PRO A 54 17.29 -0.47 -3.71
CA PRO A 54 17.24 -1.66 -2.87
C PRO A 54 18.60 -2.35 -2.74
N PRO A 55 19.06 -2.72 -1.52
CA PRO A 55 18.37 -2.64 -0.23
C PRO A 55 18.57 -1.33 0.56
N VAL A 56 19.27 -0.34 -0.02
CA VAL A 56 19.51 0.97 0.59
C VAL A 56 18.24 1.81 0.60
N ILE A 57 17.89 2.28 1.79
CA ILE A 57 16.73 3.13 2.05
C ILE A 57 17.17 4.38 2.82
N SER A 58 16.29 5.35 2.94
CA SER A 58 16.43 6.44 3.88
C SER A 58 15.26 6.43 4.84
N MET A 59 15.57 6.49 6.14
CA MET A 59 14.59 6.60 7.22
C MET A 59 14.73 7.98 7.85
N ASP A 60 13.67 8.79 7.81
CA ASP A 60 13.62 10.15 8.34
C ASP A 60 14.77 11.04 7.83
N GLY A 61 15.16 10.85 6.56
CA GLY A 61 16.27 11.57 5.90
C GLY A 61 17.67 11.06 6.23
N LYS A 62 17.81 10.01 7.04
CA LYS A 62 19.10 9.35 7.32
C LYS A 62 19.27 8.11 6.44
N PRO A 63 20.48 7.79 5.96
CA PRO A 63 20.72 6.56 5.21
C PRO A 63 20.54 5.35 6.13
N ASP A 64 19.84 4.33 5.65
CA ASP A 64 19.50 3.12 6.39
C ASP A 64 19.36 1.91 5.42
N TRP A 65 19.24 0.70 5.97
CA TRP A 65 19.33 -0.54 5.21
C TRP A 65 18.16 -1.47 5.52
N LEU A 66 17.59 -2.05 4.46
CA LEU A 66 16.65 -3.15 4.57
C LEU A 66 17.40 -4.45 4.91
N SER A 67 16.86 -5.22 5.85
CA SER A 67 17.34 -6.57 6.16
C SER A 67 17.17 -7.50 4.95
N VAL A 68 18.01 -8.53 4.89
CA VAL A 68 18.09 -9.54 3.81
C VAL A 68 16.79 -10.37 3.68
N GLY A 69 15.87 -10.29 4.64
CA GLY A 69 14.54 -10.90 4.57
C GLY A 69 13.39 -9.90 4.68
N SER A 70 13.64 -8.62 4.38
CA SER A 70 12.67 -7.57 4.66
C SER A 70 11.35 -7.73 3.92
N ARG A 71 10.25 -7.38 4.60
CA ARG A 71 8.89 -7.45 4.05
C ARG A 71 8.22 -6.09 4.13
N ILE A 72 7.72 -5.62 2.99
CA ILE A 72 7.02 -4.34 2.88
C ILE A 72 5.55 -4.62 2.57
N TYR A 73 4.66 -4.12 3.42
CA TYR A 73 3.22 -4.23 3.27
C TYR A 73 2.64 -2.87 2.86
N ASP A 74 1.74 -2.85 1.89
CA ASP A 74 1.00 -1.64 1.54
C ASP A 74 -0.12 -1.32 2.56
N ALA A 75 -0.88 -0.27 2.28
CA ALA A 75 -2.05 0.12 3.07
C ALA A 75 -3.16 -0.95 3.10
N ASN A 76 -3.23 -1.80 2.06
CA ASN A 76 -4.16 -2.94 1.96
C ASN A 76 -3.58 -4.23 2.56
N ASN A 77 -2.42 -4.14 3.23
CA ASN A 77 -1.69 -5.28 3.78
C ASN A 77 -1.21 -6.30 2.73
N HIS A 78 -1.01 -5.86 1.48
CA HIS A 78 -0.40 -6.63 0.42
C HIS A 78 1.12 -6.51 0.46
N LEU A 79 1.82 -7.60 0.16
CA LEU A 79 3.29 -7.57 0.07
C LEU A 79 3.71 -6.85 -1.21
N VAL A 80 4.53 -5.80 -1.08
CA VAL A 80 5.04 -4.99 -2.19
C VAL A 80 6.55 -5.10 -2.25
N LEU A 81 7.08 -5.10 -3.47
CA LEU A 81 8.51 -5.13 -3.73
C LEU A 81 9.13 -3.74 -3.51
N SER A 82 10.27 -3.68 -2.83
CA SER A 82 11.02 -2.44 -2.59
C SER A 82 11.36 -1.69 -3.87
N GLY A 83 11.63 -2.41 -4.97
CA GLY A 83 11.91 -1.82 -6.29
C GLY A 83 10.75 -1.01 -6.88
N ALA A 84 9.50 -1.29 -6.50
CA ALA A 84 8.34 -0.52 -6.95
C ALA A 84 8.18 0.81 -6.19
N LEU A 85 8.90 1.00 -5.08
CA LEU A 85 8.74 2.11 -4.14
C LEU A 85 9.92 3.10 -4.20
N VAL A 86 10.78 2.97 -5.21
CA VAL A 86 11.98 3.80 -5.39
C VAL A 86 11.60 5.28 -5.54
N ASN A 87 12.31 6.15 -4.82
CA ASN A 87 12.13 7.60 -4.75
C ASN A 87 10.74 8.08 -4.31
N GLN A 88 9.97 7.23 -3.63
CA GLN A 88 8.69 7.61 -3.05
C GLN A 88 8.84 7.91 -1.56
N LYS A 89 8.24 9.01 -1.12
CA LYS A 89 8.19 9.41 0.29
C LYS A 89 6.97 8.79 0.96
N LEU A 90 7.20 7.79 1.78
CA LEU A 90 6.16 6.95 2.36
C LEU A 90 6.17 7.09 3.88
N VAL A 91 5.02 7.39 4.48
CA VAL A 91 4.87 7.30 5.94
C VAL A 91 4.67 5.84 6.30
N VAL A 92 5.58 5.28 7.09
CA VAL A 92 5.59 3.85 7.41
C VAL A 92 5.66 3.60 8.91
N ASN A 93 5.11 2.47 9.32
CA ASN A 93 5.52 1.83 10.56
C ASN A 93 6.56 0.77 10.24
N TYR A 94 7.56 0.60 11.08
CA TYR A 94 8.61 -0.35 10.84
C TYR A 94 9.14 -1.02 12.11
N LEU A 95 9.68 -2.21 11.96
CA LEU A 95 10.44 -2.94 12.98
C LEU A 95 11.89 -3.05 12.56
N ARG A 96 12.78 -2.84 13.53
CA ARG A 96 14.20 -3.11 13.39
C ARG A 96 14.54 -4.48 13.98
N GLU A 97 15.48 -5.17 13.36
CA GLU A 97 16.06 -6.38 13.93
C GLU A 97 17.24 -6.05 14.86
N ASN A 98 17.83 -7.08 15.47
CA ASN A 98 18.84 -6.91 16.52
C ASN A 98 20.14 -6.24 16.05
N ASN A 99 20.41 -6.21 14.74
CA ASN A 99 21.55 -5.51 14.15
C ASN A 99 21.20 -4.07 13.69
N GLY A 100 19.97 -3.61 13.97
CA GLY A 100 19.51 -2.27 13.63
C GLY A 100 18.91 -2.11 12.24
N GLN A 101 18.97 -3.11 11.36
CA GLN A 101 18.38 -3.04 10.02
C GLN A 101 16.85 -3.12 10.06
N VAL A 102 16.21 -2.53 9.06
CA VAL A 102 14.75 -2.54 8.94
C VAL A 102 14.29 -3.90 8.39
N HIS A 103 13.54 -4.64 9.21
CA HIS A 103 13.09 -6.00 8.88
C HIS A 103 11.66 -6.03 8.35
N GLN A 104 10.75 -5.26 8.94
CA GLN A 104 9.35 -5.27 8.51
C GLN A 104 8.81 -3.87 8.42
N VAL A 105 8.14 -3.56 7.32
CA VAL A 105 7.65 -2.22 6.99
C VAL A 105 6.18 -2.32 6.61
N TRP A 106 5.39 -1.39 7.12
CA TRP A 106 3.98 -1.25 6.76
C TRP A 106 3.72 0.19 6.32
N ILE A 107 3.32 0.38 5.07
CA ILE A 107 2.95 1.68 4.49
C ILE A 107 1.58 2.08 5.01
N LEU A 108 1.49 3.29 5.54
CA LEU A 108 0.31 3.75 6.24
C LEU A 108 -0.61 4.50 5.30
N ASN A 109 -1.91 4.29 5.46
CA ASN A 109 -2.90 5.19 4.88
C ASN A 109 -2.98 6.49 5.70
N SER A 110 -3.52 7.54 5.10
CA SER A 110 -3.85 8.83 5.71
C SER A 110 -4.56 8.70 7.07
N GLU A 111 -5.56 7.82 7.17
CA GLU A 111 -6.27 7.58 8.43
C GLU A 111 -5.38 6.93 9.52
N GLU A 112 -4.50 6.01 9.13
CA GLU A 112 -3.58 5.33 10.07
C GLU A 112 -2.40 6.22 10.48
N ALA A 113 -2.05 7.20 9.64
CA ALA A 113 -1.02 8.20 9.91
C ALA A 113 -1.47 9.17 11.03
N ARG A 114 -2.78 9.40 11.18
CA ARG A 114 -3.35 10.24 12.26
C ARG A 114 -3.25 9.61 13.65
N GLU A 115 -3.13 8.28 13.74
CA GLU A 115 -2.96 7.58 15.01
C GLU A 115 -1.59 7.91 15.64
N LYS A 116 -1.58 8.38 16.90
CA LYS A 116 -0.35 8.82 17.57
C LYS A 116 0.49 7.62 18.02
N ARG A 117 1.70 7.44 17.47
CA ARG A 117 2.63 6.35 17.82
C ARG A 117 4.02 6.88 18.20
N ARG A 118 4.76 6.12 19.02
CA ARG A 118 6.17 6.41 19.35
C ARG A 118 7.02 6.44 18.06
N GLY A 119 7.85 7.47 17.92
CA GLY A 119 8.63 7.72 16.70
C GLY A 119 7.90 8.57 15.66
N ALA A 120 6.61 8.90 15.85
CA ALA A 120 5.98 9.96 15.07
C ALA A 120 6.66 11.28 15.42
N THR A 121 7.72 11.64 14.69
CA THR A 121 8.15 13.03 14.62
C THR A 121 6.95 13.80 14.14
N ASP A 122 6.54 14.80 14.92
CA ASP A 122 5.33 15.61 14.77
C ASP A 122 5.39 16.53 13.54
N THR A 123 5.79 15.96 12.40
CA THR A 123 5.79 16.62 11.09
C THR A 123 4.43 16.39 10.47
N VAL A 124 3.39 16.79 11.20
CA VAL A 124 2.04 16.97 10.67
C VAL A 124 2.16 18.05 9.60
N PHE A 125 2.15 17.61 8.34
CA PHE A 125 1.90 18.39 7.13
C PHE A 125 1.91 19.91 7.33
N ASN A 126 3.09 20.52 7.34
CA ASN A 126 3.16 21.95 7.09
C ASN A 126 2.96 22.16 5.59
N PHE A 127 1.69 22.14 5.17
CA PHE A 127 1.30 22.71 3.90
C PHE A 127 1.60 24.20 4.01
N ASN A 128 2.84 24.58 3.68
CA ASN A 128 3.12 25.93 3.24
C ASN A 128 2.52 26.01 1.84
N THR A 129 1.18 26.02 1.77
CA THR A 129 0.48 26.61 0.65
C THR A 129 0.85 28.08 0.75
N GLY A 130 2.01 28.42 0.19
CA GLY A 130 2.33 29.77 -0.17
C GLY A 130 1.23 30.17 -1.13
N SER A 131 0.14 30.68 -0.54
CA SER A 131 -0.88 31.46 -1.22
C SER A 131 -0.12 32.31 -2.19
N THR A 132 -0.42 32.12 -3.47
CA THR A 132 0.09 32.92 -4.57
C THR A 132 0.09 34.36 -4.13
N ALA A 133 1.26 34.85 -3.72
CA ALA A 133 1.51 36.27 -3.75
C ALA A 133 1.51 36.57 -5.23
N THR A 134 0.34 36.98 -5.75
CA THR A 134 0.29 37.76 -6.97
C THR A 134 1.41 38.80 -6.83
N PRO A 135 2.37 38.84 -7.78
CA PRO A 135 3.33 39.93 -7.82
C PRO A 135 2.49 41.20 -7.87
N THR A 136 2.40 41.91 -6.74
CA THR A 136 1.92 43.28 -6.77
C THR A 136 3.07 44.03 -7.39
N ASP A 137 2.91 44.36 -8.68
CA ASP A 137 3.85 45.13 -9.46
C ASP A 137 3.91 46.54 -8.89
N ASP A 138 4.70 46.71 -7.82
CA ASP A 138 4.91 47.98 -7.13
C ASP A 138 5.89 48.87 -7.91
N GLY A 139 5.79 48.96 -9.25
CA GLY A 139 6.42 50.00 -10.11
C GLY A 139 7.89 50.36 -9.87
N LYS A 140 8.66 49.50 -9.19
CA LYS A 140 10.02 49.75 -8.66
C LYS A 140 10.96 48.59 -9.01
N THR A 141 10.70 47.91 -10.12
CA THR A 141 11.63 46.96 -10.73
C THR A 141 12.85 47.70 -11.26
N SER A 142 13.91 47.73 -10.45
CA SER A 142 15.24 48.15 -10.92
C SER A 142 15.81 47.05 -11.81
N TYR A 143 15.88 47.27 -13.13
CA TYR A 143 16.36 46.34 -14.16
C TYR A 143 17.87 46.00 -14.08
N GLY A 144 18.51 46.13 -12.91
CA GLY A 144 19.97 46.12 -12.77
C GLY A 144 20.62 44.82 -12.30
N GLN A 145 19.90 43.70 -12.23
CA GLN A 145 20.43 42.45 -11.67
C GLN A 145 20.06 41.25 -12.52
N SER A 146 20.51 41.23 -13.78
CA SER A 146 20.62 39.98 -14.54
C SER A 146 22.04 39.44 -14.34
N PRO A 147 22.24 38.21 -13.84
CA PRO A 147 23.58 37.62 -13.76
C PRO A 147 24.14 37.44 -15.18
N ALA A 148 25.35 37.94 -15.39
CA ALA A 148 26.07 37.80 -16.65
C ALA A 148 26.25 36.32 -16.99
N TYR A 149 25.66 35.90 -18.12
CA TYR A 149 26.01 34.65 -18.76
C TYR A 149 27.43 34.80 -19.33
N PHE A 150 28.40 34.17 -18.68
CA PHE A 150 29.77 34.07 -19.17
C PHE A 150 29.84 33.14 -20.39
N HIS A 151 30.69 33.54 -21.33
CA HIS A 151 31.13 32.79 -22.52
C HIS A 151 31.78 31.44 -22.17
#